data_AF-A0AAU5KDD0-F1
#
_entry.id   AF-A0AAU5KDD0-F1
#
_cell.length_a   1.000
_cell.length_b   1.000
_cell.length_c   1.000
_cell.angle_alpha   90.00
_cell.angle_beta   90.00
_cell.angle_gamma   90.00
#
_symmetry.space_group_name_H-M   'P 1'
#
loop_
_entity.id
_entity.type
_entity.pdbx_description
1 polymer ?
#
loop_
_entity_poly.entity_id
_entity_poly.type
_entity_poly.pdbx_seq_one_letter_code
_entity_poly.pdbx_strand_id
1 'polypeptide(L)'
;MTQRFLPYCRQRLADEPHLAATALLAELVELGYSGGYSTLTRAIRKHRVRPPCRWCGPGMSPAGTPAPERSDDEIRFAWLELADPPTEWGCGGRLHLLTGSLASSGRWRAVLAESRDLAQLVAAVDQVMRGLGGTAPRWRLDRSTAACCAVNGRVTPAFAEVARYYGAVVDLAPATEAATEAAMAADADRDAVLRSWWSSAAHGAGLQAAQEELDRLAARTDRRHRGANGTRATSGAPAAPARTLMDLPTLPFPASVCVSRIVSPQGLVSFRGSFYAVHVDLAGALVEVRQRLDKPHLSIATLNGAVIARHTLAPPGAGLTVVDRDHAIARDALERPARLPRAEVPACQGGRDRRPLSPAALAEAEALRAGPAD
;
A
#
# COMPACT_ATOMS: atom_id res chain seq x y z
N MET A 1 -13.45 -23.53 30.41
CA MET A 1 -13.10 -24.64 29.50
C MET A 1 -12.71 -25.81 30.37
N THR A 2 -13.54 -26.85 30.37
CA THR A 2 -13.24 -28.10 31.10
C THR A 2 -11.99 -28.72 30.50
N GLN A 3 -11.12 -29.28 31.34
CA GLN A 3 -9.82 -29.87 30.96
C GLN A 3 -9.93 -30.86 29.77
N ARG A 4 -11.12 -31.46 29.63
CA ARG A 4 -11.56 -32.35 28.55
C ARG A 4 -11.41 -31.80 27.12
N PHE A 5 -11.70 -30.53 26.83
CA PHE A 5 -11.68 -30.00 25.45
C PHE A 5 -10.33 -29.42 25.01
N LEU A 6 -9.38 -29.32 25.95
CA LEU A 6 -8.07 -28.72 25.72
C LEU A 6 -7.20 -29.51 24.72
N PRO A 7 -7.17 -30.86 24.72
CA PRO A 7 -6.43 -31.65 23.72
C PRO A 7 -6.91 -31.39 22.29
N TYR A 8 -8.22 -31.45 22.05
CA TYR A 8 -8.82 -31.13 20.75
C TYR A 8 -8.47 -29.71 20.28
N CYS A 9 -8.59 -28.71 21.17
CA CYS A 9 -8.24 -27.33 20.83
C CYS A 9 -6.75 -27.17 20.48
N ARG A 10 -5.84 -27.86 21.18
CA ARG A 10 -4.40 -27.83 20.90
C ARG A 10 -4.11 -28.43 19.54
N GLN A 11 -4.66 -29.60 19.25
CA GLN A 11 -4.47 -30.27 17.98
C GLN A 11 -5.02 -29.44 16.83
N ARG A 12 -6.26 -28.94 16.96
CA ARG A 12 -6.91 -28.15 15.92
C ARG A 12 -6.21 -26.83 15.62
N LEU A 13 -5.70 -26.14 16.64
CA LEU A 13 -4.93 -24.90 16.49
C LEU A 13 -3.47 -25.15 16.08
N ALA A 14 -2.93 -26.36 16.27
CA ALA A 14 -1.65 -26.75 15.71
C ALA A 14 -1.76 -27.05 14.20
N ASP A 15 -2.84 -27.71 13.79
CA ASP A 15 -3.13 -27.98 12.38
C ASP A 15 -3.48 -26.70 11.61
N GLU A 16 -4.13 -25.74 12.28
CA GLU A 16 -4.51 -24.46 11.70
C GLU A 16 -4.33 -23.29 12.70
N PRO A 17 -3.12 -22.72 12.78
CA PRO A 17 -2.80 -21.63 13.71
C PRO A 17 -3.61 -20.35 13.49
N HIS A 18 -4.29 -20.22 12.35
CA HIS A 18 -5.09 -19.06 11.96
C HIS A 18 -6.61 -19.28 12.08
N LEU A 19 -7.05 -20.45 12.57
CA LEU A 19 -8.46 -20.74 12.73
C LEU A 19 -9.14 -19.67 13.60
N ALA A 20 -10.26 -19.14 13.13
CA ALA A 20 -11.04 -18.15 13.86
C ALA A 20 -11.61 -18.79 15.15
N ALA A 21 -11.56 -18.05 16.26
CA ALA A 21 -12.10 -18.54 17.54
C ALA A 21 -13.62 -18.80 17.49
N THR A 22 -14.33 -18.13 16.59
CA THR A 22 -15.76 -18.35 16.31
C THR A 22 -16.00 -19.68 15.61
N ALA A 23 -15.17 -20.04 14.62
CA ALA A 23 -15.24 -21.33 13.95
C ALA A 23 -14.89 -22.49 14.90
N LEU A 24 -13.83 -22.32 15.70
CA LEU A 24 -13.48 -23.29 16.75
C LEU A 24 -14.60 -23.45 17.79
N LEU A 25 -15.31 -22.38 18.14
CA LEU A 25 -16.45 -22.46 19.05
C LEU A 25 -17.60 -23.28 18.44
N ALA A 26 -17.91 -23.08 17.16
CA ALA A 26 -18.94 -23.86 16.47
C ALA A 26 -18.60 -25.36 16.46
N GLU A 27 -17.35 -25.71 16.13
CA GLU A 27 -16.86 -27.11 16.19
C GLU A 27 -16.98 -27.69 17.62
N LEU A 28 -16.63 -26.90 18.65
CA LEU A 28 -16.72 -27.35 20.05
C LEU A 28 -18.15 -27.51 20.55
N VAL A 29 -19.08 -26.67 20.11
CA VAL A 29 -20.50 -26.76 20.47
C VAL A 29 -21.10 -28.06 19.92
N GLU A 30 -20.75 -28.45 18.70
CA GLU A 30 -21.14 -29.76 18.12
C GLU A 30 -20.54 -30.95 18.90
N LEU A 31 -19.41 -30.73 19.59
CA LEU A 31 -18.75 -31.73 20.45
C LEU A 31 -19.22 -31.67 21.92
N GLY A 32 -20.29 -30.92 22.21
CA GLY A 32 -20.92 -30.87 23.54
C GLY A 32 -20.34 -29.81 24.49
N TYR A 33 -19.62 -28.81 23.98
CA TYR A 33 -19.16 -27.68 24.79
C TYR A 33 -20.30 -26.68 25.06
N SER A 34 -20.62 -26.45 26.34
CA SER A 34 -21.69 -25.55 26.78
C SER A 34 -21.23 -24.14 27.19
N GLY A 35 -19.94 -23.82 27.02
CA GLY A 35 -19.38 -22.53 27.46
C GLY A 35 -19.49 -21.42 26.40
N GLY A 36 -19.51 -20.17 26.85
CA GLY A 36 -19.56 -19.01 25.95
C GLY A 36 -18.23 -18.64 25.27
N TYR A 37 -18.30 -17.85 24.20
CA TYR A 37 -17.16 -17.36 23.41
C TYR A 37 -16.08 -16.65 24.25
N SER A 38 -16.48 -15.80 25.20
CA SER A 38 -15.57 -15.10 26.10
C SER A 38 -14.79 -16.06 27.01
N THR A 39 -15.40 -17.18 27.40
CA THR A 39 -14.78 -18.21 28.23
C THR A 39 -13.78 -19.04 27.42
N LEU A 40 -14.13 -19.37 26.17
CA LEU A 40 -13.24 -20.08 25.24
C LEU A 40 -11.99 -19.25 24.93
N THR A 41 -12.16 -17.99 24.54
CA THR A 41 -11.04 -17.09 24.21
C THR A 41 -10.14 -16.81 25.42
N ARG A 42 -10.70 -16.68 26.62
CA ARG A 42 -9.93 -16.59 27.88
C ARG A 42 -9.10 -17.86 28.11
N ALA A 43 -9.66 -19.04 27.90
CA ALA A 43 -8.97 -20.32 28.09
C ALA A 43 -7.84 -20.53 27.07
N ILE A 44 -8.06 -20.19 25.80
CA ILE A 44 -7.05 -20.25 24.73
C ILE A 44 -5.81 -19.41 25.09
N ARG A 45 -6.04 -18.19 25.62
CA ARG A 45 -4.96 -17.29 26.09
C ARG A 45 -4.25 -17.85 27.33
N LYS A 46 -5.03 -18.26 28.35
CA LYS A 46 -4.50 -18.80 29.61
C LYS A 46 -3.60 -20.03 29.39
N HIS A 47 -4.00 -20.94 28.51
CA HIS A 47 -3.30 -22.20 28.26
C HIS A 47 -2.34 -22.16 27.07
N ARG A 48 -2.15 -20.99 26.45
CA ARG A 48 -1.25 -20.76 25.29
C ARG A 48 -1.40 -21.85 24.21
N VAL A 49 -2.66 -22.17 23.90
CA VAL A 49 -3.04 -23.31 23.06
C VAL A 49 -2.66 -23.11 21.60
N ARG A 50 -2.53 -21.85 21.16
CA ARG A 50 -2.20 -21.50 19.77
C ARG A 50 -0.68 -21.44 19.60
N PRO A 51 -0.08 -22.35 18.82
CA PRO A 51 1.35 -22.25 18.51
C PRO A 51 1.63 -21.04 17.61
N PRO A 52 2.84 -20.47 17.69
CA PRO A 52 3.26 -19.43 16.75
C PRO A 52 3.31 -20.03 15.34
N CYS A 53 2.69 -19.36 14.37
CA CYS A 53 2.78 -19.78 12.98
C CYS A 53 4.23 -19.59 12.50
N ARG A 54 4.85 -20.64 11.94
CA ARG A 54 6.22 -20.61 11.42
C ARG A 54 6.46 -19.56 10.31
N TRP A 55 5.39 -19.14 9.63
CA TRP A 55 5.43 -18.07 8.60
C TRP A 55 5.01 -16.70 9.14
N CYS A 56 4.36 -16.63 10.31
CA CYS A 56 3.84 -15.39 10.90
C CYS A 56 4.38 -15.11 12.32
N GLY A 57 5.48 -15.77 12.71
CA GLY A 57 5.98 -15.81 14.09
C GLY A 57 6.16 -14.42 14.75
N PRO A 58 6.03 -14.33 16.10
CA PRO A 58 5.80 -13.06 16.79
C PRO A 58 7.09 -12.27 17.12
N GLY A 59 7.09 -10.99 16.76
CA GLY A 59 7.46 -9.94 17.71
C GLY A 59 6.24 -9.66 18.59
N MET A 60 6.40 -9.84 19.89
CA MET A 60 5.36 -9.67 20.90
C MET A 60 5.04 -8.17 21.05
N SER A 61 3.83 -7.72 20.75
CA SER A 61 3.38 -6.41 21.21
C SER A 61 2.89 -6.56 22.66
N PRO A 62 3.51 -5.90 23.66
CA PRO A 62 2.93 -5.82 24.98
C PRO A 62 1.68 -4.95 24.90
N ALA A 63 0.59 -5.43 25.51
CA ALA A 63 -0.48 -4.55 25.94
C ALA A 63 0.14 -3.47 26.84
N GLY A 64 -0.07 -2.20 26.49
CA GLY A 64 0.51 -1.06 27.19
C GLY A 64 1.72 -0.41 26.53
N THR A 65 1.85 -0.45 25.20
CA THR A 65 2.78 0.48 24.54
C THR A 65 2.19 1.89 24.69
N PRO A 66 2.89 2.85 25.31
CA PRO A 66 2.46 4.25 25.28
C PRO A 66 2.30 4.66 23.81
N ALA A 67 1.41 5.61 23.52
CA ALA A 67 1.27 6.16 22.17
C ALA A 67 2.68 6.40 21.60
N PRO A 68 3.02 5.89 20.39
CA PRO A 68 4.38 6.00 19.89
C PRO A 68 4.76 7.47 19.95
N GLU A 69 5.79 7.77 20.74
CA GLU A 69 6.39 9.11 20.79
C GLU A 69 6.49 9.61 19.36
N ARG A 70 6.11 10.88 19.16
CA ARG A 70 6.36 11.57 17.90
C ARG A 70 7.86 11.49 17.66
N SER A 71 8.28 10.48 16.91
CA SER A 71 9.60 10.46 16.33
C SER A 71 9.59 11.60 15.33
N ASP A 72 10.34 12.66 15.62
CA ASP A 72 10.53 13.80 14.71
C ASP A 72 11.12 13.35 13.34
N ASP A 73 11.53 12.09 13.26
CA ASP A 73 12.16 11.42 12.14
C ASP A 73 11.25 10.43 11.40
N GLU A 74 10.03 10.87 11.14
CA GLU A 74 9.00 10.06 10.47
C GLU A 74 8.43 10.79 9.26
N ILE A 75 8.28 10.08 8.14
CA ILE A 75 7.42 10.49 7.03
C ILE A 75 6.08 9.76 7.17
N ARG A 76 4.99 10.52 7.22
CA ARG A 76 3.62 10.01 7.29
C ARG A 76 2.99 10.04 5.92
N PHE A 77 2.67 8.88 5.41
CA PHE A 77 2.01 8.66 4.14
C PHE A 77 0.53 8.34 4.34
N ALA A 78 -0.34 9.06 3.65
CA ALA A 78 -1.79 8.86 3.73
C ALA A 78 -2.43 9.03 2.36
N TRP A 79 -3.33 8.10 2.00
CA TRP A 79 -4.17 8.21 0.83
C TRP A 79 -5.39 9.07 1.09
N LEU A 80 -5.64 9.99 0.17
CA LEU A 80 -6.88 10.72 0.02
C LEU A 80 -7.56 10.28 -1.27
N GLU A 81 -8.87 10.01 -1.21
CA GLU A 81 -9.68 9.72 -2.40
C GLU A 81 -10.33 11.02 -2.89
N LEU A 82 -10.14 11.30 -4.17
CA LEU A 82 -10.71 12.45 -4.88
C LEU A 82 -11.84 11.94 -5.77
N ALA A 83 -13.05 12.45 -5.54
CA ALA A 83 -14.24 12.08 -6.29
C ALA A 83 -14.33 12.86 -7.61
N ASP A 84 -14.97 12.23 -8.59
CA ASP A 84 -15.37 12.83 -9.87
C ASP A 84 -14.23 13.53 -10.65
N PRO A 85 -13.10 12.84 -10.91
CA PRO A 85 -12.08 13.42 -11.77
C PRO A 85 -12.60 13.65 -13.20
N PRO A 86 -12.07 14.64 -13.93
CA PRO A 86 -12.45 14.89 -15.31
C PRO A 86 -12.31 13.63 -16.18
N THR A 87 -13.34 13.32 -16.97
CA THR A 87 -13.37 12.13 -17.85
C THR A 87 -12.17 12.08 -18.80
N GLU A 88 -11.70 13.24 -19.24
CA GLU A 88 -10.54 13.44 -20.11
C GLU A 88 -9.21 12.96 -19.51
N TRP A 89 -9.11 12.78 -18.19
CA TRP A 89 -7.88 12.28 -17.55
C TRP A 89 -7.74 10.76 -17.64
N GLY A 90 -8.80 10.04 -18.02
CA GLY A 90 -8.75 8.60 -18.25
C GLY A 90 -8.53 7.74 -16.99
N CYS A 91 -8.65 8.33 -15.80
CA CYS A 91 -8.45 7.67 -14.50
C CYS A 91 -9.71 6.96 -13.95
N GLY A 92 -10.80 6.88 -14.73
CA GLY A 92 -12.09 6.36 -14.27
C GLY A 92 -12.78 7.30 -13.28
N GLY A 93 -13.76 6.82 -12.53
CA GLY A 93 -14.55 7.64 -11.60
C GLY A 93 -13.90 7.97 -10.26
N ARG A 94 -12.64 7.58 -10.02
CA ARG A 94 -11.93 7.83 -8.76
C ARG A 94 -10.46 8.13 -9.03
N LEU A 95 -9.96 9.19 -8.41
CA LEU A 95 -8.54 9.53 -8.42
C LEU A 95 -7.99 9.41 -7.00
N HIS A 96 -6.77 8.90 -6.86
CA HIS A 96 -6.14 8.73 -5.57
C HIS A 96 -4.99 9.72 -5.42
N LEU A 97 -4.85 10.27 -4.23
CA LEU A 97 -3.77 11.19 -3.91
C LEU A 97 -2.99 10.64 -2.72
N LEU A 98 -1.72 10.30 -2.93
CA LEU A 98 -0.82 9.96 -1.83
C LEU A 98 -0.21 11.24 -1.30
N THR A 99 -0.44 11.54 -0.04
CA THR A 99 0.25 12.61 0.68
C THR A 99 1.40 12.03 1.49
N GLY A 100 2.51 12.75 1.60
CA GLY A 100 3.60 12.43 2.51
C GLY A 100 4.05 13.67 3.26
N SER A 101 4.10 13.60 4.59
CA SER A 101 4.43 14.74 5.45
C SER A 101 5.50 14.39 6.48
N LEU A 102 6.40 15.35 6.74
CA LEU A 102 7.45 15.22 7.73
C LEU A 102 6.94 15.62 9.12
N ALA A 103 7.03 14.72 10.09
CA ALA A 103 6.56 14.96 11.46
C ALA A 103 7.29 16.12 12.17
N SER A 104 8.57 16.32 11.87
CA SER A 104 9.42 17.39 12.44
C SER A 104 9.13 18.78 11.89
N SER A 105 8.94 18.91 10.58
CA SER A 105 8.89 20.21 9.89
C SER A 105 7.51 20.57 9.34
N GLY A 106 6.57 19.62 9.28
CA GLY A 106 5.27 19.80 8.65
C GLY A 106 5.31 19.96 7.13
N ARG A 107 6.51 19.97 6.52
CA ARG A 107 6.68 19.96 5.05
C ARG A 107 6.01 18.72 4.47
N TRP A 108 5.26 18.91 3.40
CA TRP A 108 4.49 17.84 2.79
C TRP A 108 4.60 17.88 1.27
N ARG A 109 4.47 16.72 0.62
CA ARG A 109 4.31 16.57 -0.82
C ARG A 109 3.13 15.66 -1.08
N ALA A 110 2.56 15.75 -2.28
CA ALA A 110 1.46 14.88 -2.64
C ALA A 110 1.54 14.51 -4.12
N VAL A 111 1.16 13.28 -4.45
CA VAL A 111 1.28 12.71 -5.79
C VAL A 111 -0.05 12.09 -6.19
N LEU A 112 -0.54 12.45 -7.38
CA LEU A 112 -1.71 11.87 -7.99
C LEU A 112 -1.40 10.47 -8.54
N ALA A 113 -2.27 9.52 -8.25
CA ALA A 113 -2.20 8.15 -8.69
C ALA A 113 -3.55 7.67 -9.20
N GLU A 114 -3.54 6.92 -10.30
CA GLU A 114 -4.76 6.38 -10.92
C GLU A 114 -5.26 5.11 -10.21
N SER A 115 -4.42 4.48 -9.40
CA SER A 115 -4.77 3.28 -8.65
C SER A 115 -4.04 3.29 -7.29
N ARG A 116 -4.53 2.47 -6.36
CA ARG A 116 -3.85 2.20 -5.07
C ARG A 116 -3.14 0.84 -5.07
N ASP A 117 -2.76 0.33 -6.24
CA ASP A 117 -1.95 -0.89 -6.30
C ASP A 117 -0.53 -0.65 -5.77
N LEU A 118 0.20 -1.74 -5.57
CA LEU A 118 1.56 -1.67 -5.03
C LEU A 118 2.51 -0.88 -5.93
N ALA A 119 2.40 -0.99 -7.26
CA ALA A 119 3.33 -0.31 -8.17
C ALA A 119 3.10 1.21 -8.16
N GLN A 120 1.85 1.65 -8.14
CA GLN A 120 1.47 3.06 -8.01
C GLN A 120 1.86 3.60 -6.63
N LEU A 121 1.68 2.82 -5.55
CA LEU A 121 2.15 3.20 -4.22
C LEU A 121 3.67 3.39 -4.20
N VAL A 122 4.45 2.47 -4.76
CA VAL A 122 5.92 2.58 -4.83
C VAL A 122 6.34 3.80 -5.64
N ALA A 123 5.69 4.04 -6.79
CA ALA A 123 5.96 5.20 -7.62
C ALA A 123 5.67 6.53 -6.89
N ALA A 124 4.53 6.61 -6.20
CA ALA A 124 4.12 7.80 -5.47
C ALA A 124 5.01 8.06 -4.25
N VAL A 125 5.38 7.01 -3.51
CA VAL A 125 6.33 7.11 -2.39
C VAL A 125 7.69 7.64 -2.85
N ASP A 126 8.26 7.10 -3.94
CA ASP A 126 9.52 7.58 -4.52
C ASP A 126 9.44 9.08 -4.90
N GLN A 127 8.38 9.48 -5.61
CA GLN A 127 8.18 10.87 -6.01
C GLN A 127 8.03 11.82 -4.82
N VAL A 128 7.27 11.43 -3.80
CA VAL A 128 7.12 12.21 -2.57
C VAL A 128 8.47 12.39 -1.88
N MET A 129 9.26 11.33 -1.72
CA MET A 129 10.57 11.41 -1.07
C MET A 129 11.54 12.29 -1.87
N ARG A 130 11.58 12.15 -3.19
CA ARG A 130 12.37 13.03 -4.06
C ARG A 130 11.93 14.49 -3.94
N GLY A 131 10.64 14.75 -3.88
CA GLY A 131 10.08 16.10 -3.68
C GLY A 131 10.37 16.69 -2.29
N LEU A 132 10.49 15.84 -1.26
CA LEU A 132 10.92 16.24 0.08
C LEU A 132 12.44 16.46 0.16
N GLY A 133 13.20 15.85 -0.74
CA GLY A 133 14.66 15.92 -0.82
C GLY A 133 15.39 14.83 -0.04
N GLY A 134 14.73 13.70 0.22
CA GLY A 134 15.30 12.58 0.97
C GLY A 134 14.26 11.69 1.63
N THR A 135 14.70 10.72 2.41
CA THR A 135 13.85 9.81 3.18
C THR A 135 14.13 9.85 4.68
N ALA A 136 13.12 9.48 5.48
CA ALA A 136 13.24 9.35 6.92
C ALA A 136 13.44 7.87 7.31
N PRO A 137 14.10 7.57 8.45
CA PRO A 137 14.34 6.20 8.91
C PRO A 137 13.05 5.45 9.24
N ARG A 138 11.95 6.17 9.49
CA ARG A 138 10.63 5.60 9.74
C ARG A 138 9.59 6.16 8.80
N TRP A 139 8.78 5.27 8.24
CA TRP A 139 7.61 5.60 7.46
C TRP A 139 6.37 5.13 8.20
N ARG A 140 5.38 5.99 8.30
CA ARG A 140 4.05 5.60 8.77
C ARG A 140 3.09 5.60 7.61
N LEU A 141 2.57 4.44 7.26
CA LEU A 141 1.56 4.32 6.20
C LEU A 141 0.18 4.09 6.80
N ASP A 142 -0.83 4.61 6.12
CA ASP A 142 -2.21 4.16 6.32
C ASP A 142 -2.37 2.65 6.04
N ARG A 143 -3.47 2.07 6.52
CA ARG A 143 -3.83 0.68 6.21
C ARG A 143 -4.46 0.59 4.81
N SER A 144 -3.70 0.90 3.77
CA SER A 144 -4.08 0.62 2.39
C SER A 144 -3.84 -0.85 2.03
N THR A 145 -4.63 -1.41 1.12
CA THR A 145 -4.54 -2.83 0.71
C THR A 145 -3.22 -3.21 0.03
N ALA A 146 -2.52 -2.24 -0.57
CA ALA A 146 -1.18 -2.43 -1.13
C ALA A 146 -0.10 -2.55 -0.05
N ALA A 147 -0.22 -1.77 1.03
CA ALA A 147 0.76 -1.74 2.11
C ALA A 147 0.44 -2.74 3.23
N CYS A 148 -0.84 -3.05 3.47
CA CYS A 148 -1.32 -3.82 4.61
C CYS A 148 -2.05 -5.10 4.15
N CYS A 149 -1.64 -6.24 4.69
CA CYS A 149 -2.35 -7.49 4.48
C CYS A 149 -3.66 -7.48 5.29
N ALA A 150 -4.79 -7.55 4.60
CA ALA A 150 -6.13 -7.52 5.21
C ALA A 150 -6.40 -8.63 6.24
N VAL A 151 -5.62 -9.74 6.22
CA VAL A 151 -5.82 -10.88 7.12
C VAL A 151 -5.14 -10.69 8.47
N ASN A 152 -3.95 -10.10 8.48
CA ASN A 152 -3.11 -10.02 9.68
C ASN A 152 -2.81 -8.58 10.12
N GLY A 153 -3.24 -7.58 9.34
CA GLY A 153 -3.04 -6.17 9.64
C GLY A 153 -1.57 -5.73 9.64
N ARG A 154 -0.67 -6.52 9.05
CA ARG A 154 0.77 -6.26 8.95
C ARG A 154 1.15 -5.76 7.57
N VAL A 155 2.34 -5.15 7.48
CA VAL A 155 2.92 -4.70 6.22
C VAL A 155 3.08 -5.90 5.26
N THR A 156 2.74 -5.72 3.98
CA THR A 156 2.94 -6.76 2.97
C THR A 156 4.44 -7.03 2.78
N PRO A 157 4.87 -8.30 2.58
CA PRO A 157 6.30 -8.59 2.39
C PRO A 157 6.92 -7.81 1.23
N ALA A 158 6.16 -7.63 0.15
CA ALA A 158 6.60 -6.87 -1.01
C ALA A 158 6.84 -5.40 -0.68
N PHE A 159 5.99 -4.75 0.11
CA PHE A 159 6.21 -3.36 0.51
C PHE A 159 7.31 -3.23 1.58
N ALA A 160 7.48 -4.22 2.45
CA ALA A 160 8.60 -4.26 3.39
C ALA A 160 9.96 -4.33 2.66
N GLU A 161 10.03 -5.03 1.53
CA GLU A 161 11.22 -5.05 0.68
C GLU A 161 11.54 -3.68 0.08
N VAL A 162 10.51 -2.96 -0.37
CA VAL A 162 10.65 -1.58 -0.86
C VAL A 162 11.19 -0.68 0.25
N ALA A 163 10.62 -0.73 1.45
CA ALA A 163 11.08 0.08 2.57
C ALA A 163 12.56 -0.18 2.90
N ARG A 164 12.96 -1.45 2.94
CA ARG A 164 14.36 -1.87 3.13
C ARG A 164 15.28 -1.33 2.03
N TYR A 165 14.82 -1.29 0.78
CA TYR A 165 15.59 -0.72 -0.33
C TYR A 165 15.89 0.78 -0.13
N TYR A 166 14.95 1.52 0.45
CA TYR A 166 15.13 2.94 0.79
C TYR A 166 15.69 3.17 2.21
N GLY A 167 16.12 2.11 2.91
CA GLY A 167 16.71 2.23 4.26
C GLY A 167 15.72 2.62 5.36
N ALA A 168 14.41 2.45 5.13
CA ALA A 168 13.36 2.84 6.07
C ALA A 168 12.68 1.63 6.71
N VAL A 169 12.17 1.83 7.92
CA VAL A 169 11.27 0.89 8.61
C VAL A 169 9.84 1.39 8.44
N VAL A 170 8.92 0.49 8.08
CA VAL A 170 7.50 0.84 7.92
C VAL A 170 6.71 0.41 9.14
N ASP A 171 6.04 1.39 9.72
CA ASP A 171 4.99 1.20 10.71
C ASP A 171 3.63 1.48 10.05
N LEU A 172 2.64 0.64 10.35
CA LEU A 172 1.26 0.93 9.94
C LEU A 172 0.60 1.82 11.00
N ALA A 173 -0.24 2.75 10.54
CA ALA A 173 -1.05 3.58 11.42
C ALA A 173 -1.77 2.70 12.46
N PRO A 174 -1.89 3.15 13.73
CA PRO A 174 -2.52 2.36 14.79
C PRO A 174 -3.97 1.99 14.46
N ALA A 175 -4.46 0.86 14.96
CA ALA A 175 -5.83 0.36 14.67
C ALA A 175 -6.90 0.92 15.61
N THR A 176 -6.49 1.65 16.65
CA THR A 176 -7.39 2.14 17.68
C THR A 176 -8.04 3.45 17.23
N GLU A 177 -9.33 3.61 17.58
CA GLU A 177 -10.12 4.79 17.24
C GLU A 177 -9.45 6.08 17.72
N ALA A 178 -9.05 6.16 18.99
CA ALA A 178 -8.38 7.33 19.55
C ALA A 178 -7.07 7.73 18.83
N ALA A 179 -6.32 6.75 18.31
CA ALA A 179 -5.07 7.02 17.61
C ALA A 179 -5.30 7.33 16.11
N THR A 180 -6.39 6.81 15.54
CA THR A 180 -6.90 7.22 14.23
C THR A 180 -7.40 8.66 14.28
N GLU A 181 -8.17 9.04 15.30
CA GLU A 181 -8.63 10.41 15.53
C GLU A 181 -7.47 11.39 15.69
N ALA A 182 -6.45 11.03 16.48
CA ALA A 182 -5.25 11.86 16.63
C ALA A 182 -4.45 12.00 15.33
N ALA A 183 -4.40 10.96 14.49
CA ALA A 183 -3.77 11.02 13.17
C ALA A 183 -4.59 11.88 12.20
N MET A 184 -5.92 11.72 12.18
CA MET A 184 -6.83 12.52 11.39
C MET A 184 -6.77 14.00 11.78
N ALA A 185 -6.71 14.32 13.07
CA ALA A 185 -6.56 15.69 13.55
C ALA A 185 -5.22 16.31 13.12
N ALA A 186 -4.14 15.53 13.08
CA ALA A 186 -2.84 16.01 12.62
C ALA A 186 -2.80 16.31 11.11
N ASP A 187 -3.62 15.61 10.32
CA ASP A 187 -3.68 15.76 8.87
C ASP A 187 -4.88 16.61 8.40
N ALA A 188 -5.82 16.96 9.28
CA ALA A 188 -7.08 17.63 8.96
C ALA A 188 -6.90 18.97 8.23
N ASP A 189 -5.96 19.81 8.67
CA ASP A 189 -5.69 21.10 8.01
C ASP A 189 -5.16 20.89 6.59
N ARG A 190 -4.31 19.88 6.39
CA ARG A 190 -3.77 19.53 5.06
C ARG A 190 -4.88 18.96 4.17
N ASP A 191 -5.69 18.05 4.69
CA ASP A 191 -6.81 17.46 3.98
C ASP A 191 -7.83 18.52 3.56
N ALA A 192 -8.11 19.50 4.40
CA ALA A 192 -9.00 20.61 4.08
C ALA A 192 -8.43 21.47 2.93
N VAL A 193 -7.13 21.79 2.98
CA VAL A 193 -6.43 22.51 1.90
C VAL A 193 -6.46 21.72 0.58
N LEU A 194 -6.24 20.40 0.64
CA LEU A 194 -6.25 19.52 -0.54
C LEU A 194 -7.65 19.39 -1.14
N ARG A 195 -8.69 19.25 -0.33
CA ARG A 195 -10.09 19.22 -0.80
C ARG A 195 -10.53 20.57 -1.39
N SER A 196 -10.13 21.67 -0.76
CA SER A 196 -10.38 23.02 -1.28
C SER A 196 -9.67 23.23 -2.63
N TRP A 197 -8.41 22.81 -2.73
CA TRP A 197 -7.69 22.80 -4.01
C TRP A 197 -8.43 21.93 -5.04
N TRP A 198 -8.82 20.69 -4.70
CA TRP A 198 -9.56 19.83 -5.64
C TRP A 198 -10.84 20.47 -6.16
N SER A 199 -11.61 21.12 -5.28
CA SER A 199 -12.84 21.82 -5.67
C SER A 199 -12.62 23.06 -6.54
N SER A 200 -11.42 23.66 -6.49
CA SER A 200 -11.09 24.90 -7.21
C SER A 200 -10.12 24.67 -8.38
N ALA A 201 -9.50 23.50 -8.48
CA ALA A 201 -8.59 23.12 -9.53
C ALA A 201 -9.30 23.25 -10.88
N ALA A 202 -8.64 23.85 -11.87
CA ALA A 202 -9.21 23.97 -13.19
C ALA A 202 -9.29 22.58 -13.83
N HIS A 203 -10.49 22.01 -13.90
CA HIS A 203 -10.78 20.66 -14.39
C HIS A 203 -10.49 20.45 -15.89
N GLY A 204 -10.04 21.49 -16.62
CA GLY A 204 -9.68 21.42 -18.04
C GLY A 204 -8.18 21.31 -18.33
N ALA A 205 -7.35 21.23 -17.28
CA ALA A 205 -5.92 20.99 -17.43
C ALA A 205 -5.64 19.50 -17.13
N GLY A 206 -4.94 18.79 -18.01
CA GLY A 206 -4.69 17.34 -17.84
C GLY A 206 -4.03 16.97 -16.51
N LEU A 207 -4.07 15.68 -16.14
CA LEU A 207 -3.56 15.13 -14.86
C LEU A 207 -2.20 15.69 -14.40
N GLN A 208 -1.28 15.92 -15.35
CA GLN A 208 0.05 16.42 -15.07
C GLN A 208 0.08 17.91 -14.68
N ALA A 209 -0.76 18.74 -15.30
CA ALA A 209 -0.90 20.14 -14.91
C ALA A 209 -1.51 20.26 -13.51
N ALA A 210 -2.42 19.36 -13.14
CA ALA A 210 -2.94 19.25 -11.78
C ALA A 210 -1.82 18.87 -10.77
N GLN A 211 -0.94 17.94 -11.12
CA GLN A 211 0.23 17.61 -10.29
C GLN A 211 1.15 18.84 -10.09
N GLU A 212 1.44 19.60 -11.14
CA GLU A 212 2.26 20.81 -11.03
C GLU A 212 1.61 21.90 -10.18
N GLU A 213 0.28 22.03 -10.22
CA GLU A 213 -0.45 22.96 -9.35
C GLU A 213 -0.35 22.54 -7.88
N LEU A 214 -0.44 21.22 -7.62
CA LEU A 214 -0.28 20.64 -6.31
C LEU A 214 1.14 20.86 -5.76
N ASP A 215 2.16 20.70 -6.60
CA ASP A 215 3.56 20.97 -6.23
C ASP A 215 3.76 22.46 -5.90
N ARG A 216 3.15 23.36 -6.67
CA ARG A 216 3.12 24.81 -6.38
C ARG A 216 2.41 25.11 -5.06
N LEU A 217 1.31 24.42 -4.75
CA LEU A 217 0.57 24.56 -3.49
C LEU A 217 1.41 24.10 -2.29
N ALA A 218 2.09 22.96 -2.39
CA ALA A 218 3.02 22.46 -1.39
C ALA A 218 4.18 23.45 -1.16
N ALA A 219 4.78 23.97 -2.23
CA ALA A 219 5.83 24.97 -2.13
C ALA A 219 5.36 26.29 -1.48
N ARG A 220 4.12 26.73 -1.74
CA ARG A 220 3.54 27.92 -1.09
C ARG A 220 3.30 27.70 0.41
N THR A 221 2.80 26.53 0.79
CA THR A 221 2.58 26.20 2.22
C THR A 221 3.91 26.09 2.98
N ASP A 222 4.95 25.51 2.37
CA ASP A 222 6.31 25.48 2.94
C ASP A 222 6.86 26.91 3.22
N ARG A 223 6.61 27.87 2.31
CA ARG A 223 7.03 29.27 2.50
C ARG A 223 6.27 29.95 3.63
N ARG A 224 4.95 29.71 3.76
CA ARG A 224 4.13 30.26 4.85
C ARG A 224 4.58 29.74 6.21
N HIS A 225 4.87 28.44 6.33
CA HIS A 225 5.37 27.86 7.58
C HIS A 225 6.72 28.45 8.01
N ARG A 226 7.63 28.71 7.06
CA ARG A 226 8.90 29.42 7.35
C ARG A 226 8.67 30.85 7.85
N GLY A 227 7.72 31.58 7.27
CA GLY A 227 7.38 32.94 7.69
C GLY A 227 6.77 33.00 9.09
N ALA A 228 5.90 32.03 9.45
CA ALA A 228 5.27 31.96 10.77
C ALA A 228 6.25 31.55 11.89
N ASN A 229 7.22 30.68 11.60
CA ASN A 229 8.25 30.30 12.56
C ASN A 229 9.31 31.40 12.76
N GLY A 230 9.46 32.34 11.81
CA GLY A 230 10.36 33.48 11.92
C GLY A 230 9.87 34.61 12.84
N THR A 231 8.56 34.70 13.11
CA THR A 231 7.95 35.73 13.98
C THR A 231 7.63 35.23 15.39
N ARG A 232 7.88 33.95 15.71
CA ARG A 232 7.60 33.34 17.02
C ARG A 232 8.84 33.03 17.85
N ALA A 233 9.94 33.76 17.65
CA ALA A 233 11.10 33.74 18.55
C ALA A 233 10.86 34.65 19.78
N THR A 234 9.84 34.32 20.57
CA THR A 234 9.62 34.90 21.92
C THR A 234 9.39 33.80 22.97
N SER A 235 10.03 32.64 22.79
CA SER A 235 10.33 31.72 23.89
C SER A 235 11.65 30.99 23.57
N GLY A 236 12.63 31.13 24.47
CA GLY A 236 14.02 30.71 24.29
C GLY A 236 14.26 29.20 24.37
N ALA A 237 13.54 28.40 23.58
CA ALA A 237 13.94 27.03 23.27
C ALA A 237 14.74 27.06 21.96
N PRO A 238 15.99 26.58 21.92
CA PRO A 238 16.71 26.45 20.65
C PRO A 238 15.90 25.56 19.72
N ALA A 239 15.56 26.07 18.53
CA ALA A 239 14.97 25.27 17.48
C ALA A 239 15.88 24.08 17.24
N ALA A 240 15.37 22.86 17.44
CA ALA A 240 16.12 21.64 17.17
C ALA A 240 16.69 21.72 15.75
N PRO A 241 17.97 21.38 15.53
CA PRO A 241 18.56 21.43 14.21
C PRO A 241 17.72 20.56 13.28
N ALA A 242 17.31 21.12 12.13
CA ALA A 242 16.55 20.39 11.13
C ALA A 242 17.37 19.15 10.74
N ARG A 243 16.96 17.98 11.22
CA ARG A 243 17.72 16.76 11.02
C ARG A 243 17.69 16.41 9.54
N THR A 244 18.87 16.20 8.97
CA THR A 244 19.02 15.95 7.53
C THR A 244 18.35 14.63 7.17
N LEU A 245 17.51 14.66 6.12
CA LEU A 245 16.93 13.45 5.55
C LEU A 245 18.05 12.55 5.01
N MET A 246 17.82 11.24 5.03
CA MET A 246 18.74 10.28 4.42
C MET A 246 18.68 10.42 2.91
N ASP A 247 19.83 10.22 2.26
CA ASP A 247 19.93 10.24 0.80
C ASP A 247 19.12 9.10 0.18
N LEU A 248 18.57 9.35 -1.00
CA LEU A 248 17.84 8.36 -1.77
C LEU A 248 18.77 7.60 -2.71
N PRO A 249 18.47 6.32 -3.00
CA PRO A 249 19.08 5.61 -4.11
C PRO A 249 18.91 6.38 -5.43
N THR A 250 19.95 6.38 -6.27
CA THR A 250 19.95 7.10 -7.55
C THR A 250 18.79 6.66 -8.44
N LEU A 251 18.54 5.35 -8.50
CA LEU A 251 17.41 4.77 -9.22
C LEU A 251 16.28 4.41 -8.25
N PRO A 252 15.02 4.53 -8.66
CA PRO A 252 13.89 4.07 -7.85
C PRO A 252 13.84 2.53 -7.79
N PHE A 253 13.09 2.02 -6.83
CA PHE A 253 12.77 0.59 -6.75
C PHE A 253 12.13 0.10 -8.07
N PRO A 254 12.55 -1.05 -8.62
CA PRO A 254 12.15 -1.52 -9.95
C PRO A 254 10.73 -2.09 -10.00
N ALA A 255 9.72 -1.29 -9.65
CA ALA A 255 8.31 -1.62 -9.82
C ALA A 255 7.84 -1.31 -11.26
N SER A 256 6.88 -2.09 -11.75
CA SER A 256 6.24 -1.90 -13.05
C SER A 256 4.85 -1.31 -12.87
N VAL A 257 4.66 -0.06 -13.28
CA VAL A 257 3.34 0.59 -13.32
C VAL A 257 2.65 0.21 -14.61
N CYS A 258 1.42 -0.29 -14.52
CA CYS A 258 0.58 -0.66 -15.66
C CYS A 258 -0.68 0.18 -15.66
N VAL A 259 -1.01 0.78 -16.80
CA VAL A 259 -2.19 1.65 -16.93
C VAL A 259 -2.90 1.38 -18.25
N SER A 260 -4.20 1.17 -18.20
CA SER A 260 -5.02 0.95 -19.40
C SER A 260 -5.37 2.28 -20.07
N ARG A 261 -5.24 2.32 -21.39
CA ARG A 261 -5.53 3.50 -22.22
C ARG A 261 -6.24 3.09 -23.51
N ILE A 262 -7.10 3.98 -23.99
CA ILE A 262 -7.71 3.87 -25.32
C ILE A 262 -6.84 4.65 -26.30
N VAL A 263 -6.51 4.03 -27.42
CA VAL A 263 -5.77 4.69 -28.50
C VAL A 263 -6.66 5.74 -29.17
N SER A 264 -6.16 6.96 -29.34
CA SER A 264 -6.90 8.04 -30.01
C SER A 264 -7.15 7.73 -31.50
N PRO A 265 -8.10 8.43 -32.16
CA PRO A 265 -8.30 8.29 -33.59
C PRO A 265 -7.05 8.61 -34.44
N GLN A 266 -6.09 9.38 -33.89
CA GLN A 266 -4.82 9.68 -34.55
C GLN A 266 -3.71 8.66 -34.24
N GLY A 267 -4.03 7.53 -33.58
CA GLY A 267 -3.02 6.55 -33.19
C GLY A 267 -2.14 7.00 -32.02
N LEU A 268 -2.67 7.80 -31.09
CA LEU A 268 -1.90 8.31 -29.95
C LEU A 268 -2.39 7.73 -28.62
N VAL A 269 -1.45 7.43 -27.73
CA VAL A 269 -1.72 6.97 -26.36
C VAL A 269 -1.18 8.00 -25.37
N SER A 270 -2.05 8.49 -24.48
CA SER A 270 -1.66 9.48 -23.47
C SER A 270 -1.06 8.81 -22.22
N PHE A 271 0.09 9.30 -21.79
CA PHE A 271 0.72 8.86 -20.55
C PHE A 271 1.56 9.99 -19.93
N ARG A 272 1.27 10.34 -18.67
CA ARG A 272 1.97 11.38 -17.89
C ARG A 272 2.16 12.73 -18.61
N GLY A 273 1.10 13.17 -19.30
CA GLY A 273 1.09 14.44 -20.02
C GLY A 273 1.88 14.45 -21.34
N SER A 274 2.29 13.29 -21.85
CA SER A 274 2.86 13.13 -23.19
C SER A 274 2.04 12.15 -24.02
N PHE A 275 2.19 12.21 -25.34
CA PHE A 275 1.51 11.34 -26.29
C PHE A 275 2.50 10.40 -26.97
N TYR A 276 2.17 9.12 -27.04
CA TYR A 276 3.02 8.09 -27.63
C TYR A 276 2.33 7.53 -28.86
N ALA A 277 3.01 7.59 -30.01
CA ALA A 277 2.45 7.13 -31.27
C ALA A 277 2.45 5.61 -31.37
N VAL A 278 1.32 5.06 -31.77
CA VAL A 278 1.14 3.65 -32.15
C VAL A 278 0.56 3.59 -33.56
N HIS A 279 0.51 2.39 -34.13
CA HIS A 279 -0.08 2.22 -35.46
C HIS A 279 -1.56 2.65 -35.48
N VAL A 280 -1.96 3.40 -36.52
CA VAL A 280 -3.31 3.99 -36.63
C VAL A 280 -4.42 2.93 -36.65
N ASP A 281 -4.14 1.72 -37.14
CA ASP A 281 -5.08 0.59 -37.13
C ASP A 281 -5.51 0.15 -35.72
N LEU A 282 -4.80 0.60 -34.69
CA LEU A 282 -5.13 0.35 -33.29
C LEU A 282 -6.05 1.43 -32.70
N ALA A 283 -6.49 2.42 -33.49
CA ALA A 283 -7.42 3.46 -33.04
C ALA A 283 -8.67 2.86 -32.37
N GLY A 284 -9.00 3.35 -31.17
CA GLY A 284 -10.11 2.83 -30.35
C GLY A 284 -9.81 1.54 -29.59
N ALA A 285 -8.66 0.90 -29.79
CA ALA A 285 -8.28 -0.30 -29.03
C ALA A 285 -7.87 0.05 -27.60
N LEU A 286 -8.20 -0.84 -26.66
CA LEU A 286 -7.71 -0.76 -25.28
C LEU A 286 -6.33 -1.42 -25.19
N VAL A 287 -5.32 -0.62 -24.82
CA VAL A 287 -3.93 -1.04 -24.66
C VAL A 287 -3.47 -0.83 -23.22
N GLU A 288 -2.47 -1.58 -22.80
CA GLU A 288 -1.82 -1.44 -21.50
C GLU A 288 -0.47 -0.75 -21.67
N VAL A 289 -0.32 0.39 -21.03
CA VAL A 289 0.91 1.15 -20.95
C VAL A 289 1.70 0.67 -19.73
N ARG A 290 2.91 0.16 -19.95
CA ARG A 290 3.79 -0.38 -18.92
C ARG A 290 5.03 0.48 -18.78
N GLN A 291 5.31 0.94 -17.57
CA GLN A 291 6.55 1.63 -17.23
C GLN A 291 7.23 0.96 -16.05
N ARG A 292 8.48 0.52 -16.25
CA ARG A 292 9.38 0.18 -15.14
C ARG A 292 10.02 1.45 -14.59
N LEU A 293 9.93 1.69 -13.30
CA LEU A 293 10.42 2.92 -12.68
C LEU A 293 11.94 3.10 -12.85
N ASP A 294 12.70 2.00 -12.87
CA ASP A 294 14.16 2.00 -13.01
C ASP A 294 14.66 2.16 -14.45
N LYS A 295 13.76 2.22 -15.44
CA LYS A 295 14.11 2.25 -16.87
C LYS A 295 13.57 3.51 -17.55
N PRO A 296 14.31 4.08 -18.51
CA PRO A 296 13.89 5.28 -19.23
C PRO A 296 12.93 4.97 -20.41
N HIS A 297 12.23 3.83 -20.38
CA HIS A 297 11.40 3.38 -21.48
C HIS A 297 9.99 3.03 -21.04
N LEU A 298 9.06 3.25 -21.95
CA LEU A 298 7.67 2.87 -21.89
C LEU A 298 7.43 1.71 -22.87
N SER A 299 6.62 0.73 -22.50
CA SER A 299 6.14 -0.30 -23.43
C SER A 299 4.62 -0.23 -23.52
N ILE A 300 4.08 -0.25 -24.73
CA ILE A 300 2.64 -0.34 -24.98
C ILE A 300 2.36 -1.78 -25.38
N ALA A 301 1.47 -2.44 -24.66
CA ALA A 301 1.14 -3.85 -24.87
C ALA A 301 -0.37 -4.04 -25.07
N THR A 302 -0.75 -5.15 -25.69
CA THR A 302 -2.13 -5.64 -25.63
C THR A 302 -2.49 -6.05 -24.19
N LEU A 303 -3.78 -6.16 -23.88
CA LEU A 303 -4.24 -6.67 -22.58
C LEU A 303 -3.75 -8.09 -22.27
N ASN A 304 -3.46 -8.89 -23.31
CA ASN A 304 -2.88 -10.22 -23.18
C ASN A 304 -1.36 -10.19 -22.93
N GLY A 305 -0.76 -9.01 -22.96
CA GLY A 305 0.65 -8.75 -22.60
C GLY A 305 1.65 -8.82 -23.75
N ALA A 306 1.19 -8.86 -25.01
CA ALA A 306 2.08 -8.75 -26.17
C ALA A 306 2.50 -7.29 -26.39
N VAL A 307 3.80 -7.00 -26.37
CA VAL A 307 4.32 -5.64 -26.59
C VAL A 307 4.15 -5.25 -28.06
N ILE A 308 3.46 -4.15 -28.28
CA ILE A 308 3.12 -3.58 -29.59
C ILE A 308 4.16 -2.52 -29.98
N ALA A 309 4.55 -1.68 -29.01
CA ALA A 309 5.50 -0.60 -29.22
C ALA A 309 6.34 -0.36 -27.97
N ARG A 310 7.55 0.16 -28.15
CA ARG A 310 8.42 0.62 -27.07
C ARG A 310 8.90 2.03 -27.41
N HIS A 311 8.85 2.91 -26.43
CA HIS A 311 9.24 4.31 -26.59
C HIS A 311 10.22 4.73 -25.51
N THR A 312 11.03 5.73 -25.81
CA THR A 312 11.75 6.47 -24.76
C THR A 312 10.75 7.31 -23.98
N LEU A 313 10.80 7.22 -22.65
CA LEU A 313 9.90 7.93 -21.77
C LEU A 313 10.18 9.44 -21.86
N ALA A 314 9.18 10.22 -22.25
CA ALA A 314 9.28 11.67 -22.20
C ALA A 314 9.27 12.16 -20.74
N PRO A 315 9.95 13.28 -20.44
CA PRO A 315 9.83 13.91 -19.13
C PRO A 315 8.35 14.17 -18.80
N PRO A 316 7.91 13.95 -17.56
CA PRO A 316 6.54 14.25 -17.15
C PRO A 316 6.19 15.72 -17.45
N GLY A 317 5.05 15.97 -18.08
CA GLY A 317 4.57 17.34 -18.36
C GLY A 317 5.18 18.00 -19.58
N ALA A 318 6.06 17.32 -20.32
CA ALA A 318 6.69 17.90 -21.49
C ALA A 318 5.71 18.18 -22.65
N GLY A 319 4.52 17.59 -22.65
CA GLY A 319 3.53 17.78 -23.73
C GLY A 319 4.00 17.24 -25.09
N LEU A 320 5.00 16.36 -25.09
CA LEU A 320 5.65 15.89 -26.31
C LEU A 320 4.87 14.75 -26.94
N THR A 321 4.83 14.76 -28.27
CA THR A 321 4.43 13.59 -29.06
C THR A 321 5.68 12.80 -29.40
N VAL A 322 5.87 11.65 -28.74
CA VAL A 322 6.97 10.73 -28.98
C VAL A 322 6.57 9.81 -30.13
N VAL A 323 7.16 10.08 -31.30
CA VAL A 323 7.07 9.21 -32.47
C VAL A 323 8.40 8.50 -32.57
N ASP A 324 8.45 7.24 -32.18
CA ASP A 324 9.64 6.44 -32.45
C ASP A 324 9.62 6.00 -33.92
N ARG A 325 10.76 6.11 -34.61
CA ARG A 325 10.86 5.82 -36.04
C ARG A 325 10.74 4.32 -36.34
N ASP A 326 10.89 3.49 -35.33
CA ASP A 326 10.75 2.05 -35.43
C ASP A 326 9.37 1.60 -34.95
N HIS A 327 8.35 1.83 -35.78
CA HIS A 327 7.10 1.05 -35.74
C HIS A 327 7.32 -0.40 -36.23
N ALA A 328 8.58 -0.81 -36.42
CA ALA A 328 8.97 -2.19 -36.54
C ALA A 328 8.50 -2.90 -35.27
N ILE A 329 7.48 -3.76 -35.44
CA ILE A 329 7.13 -4.82 -34.49
C ILE A 329 8.45 -5.40 -34.01
N ALA A 330 8.87 -5.08 -32.78
CA ALA A 330 10.12 -5.52 -32.22
C ALA A 330 10.04 -7.04 -32.02
N ARG A 331 10.30 -7.79 -33.10
CA ARG A 331 10.45 -9.24 -33.10
C ARG A 331 11.68 -9.69 -32.30
N ASP A 332 12.56 -8.76 -31.94
CA ASP A 332 13.79 -9.02 -31.16
C ASP A 332 13.69 -8.71 -29.66
N ALA A 333 12.47 -8.57 -29.11
CA ALA A 333 12.25 -8.66 -27.67
C ALA A 333 11.11 -9.62 -27.37
N LEU A 334 11.23 -10.86 -27.85
CA LEU A 334 10.52 -12.00 -27.25
C LEU A 334 11.13 -12.37 -25.88
N GLU A 335 11.62 -11.40 -25.10
CA GLU A 335 11.49 -11.53 -23.66
C GLU A 335 10.02 -11.26 -23.36
N ARG A 336 9.20 -12.33 -23.44
CA ARG A 336 8.11 -12.48 -22.49
C ARG A 336 8.81 -12.25 -21.15
N PRO A 337 8.67 -11.10 -20.46
CA PRO A 337 9.16 -11.05 -19.09
C PRO A 337 8.48 -12.24 -18.47
N ALA A 338 9.28 -13.18 -17.96
CA ALA A 338 8.72 -14.31 -17.25
C ALA A 338 7.68 -13.67 -16.34
N ARG A 339 6.40 -14.06 -16.49
CA ARG A 339 5.58 -14.10 -15.28
C ARG A 339 6.52 -14.87 -14.38
N LEU A 340 7.14 -14.18 -13.42
CA LEU A 340 7.80 -14.88 -12.34
C LEU A 340 6.75 -15.93 -12.00
N PRO A 341 7.06 -17.24 -12.15
CA PRO A 341 6.13 -18.23 -11.66
C PRO A 341 5.80 -17.70 -10.28
N ARG A 342 4.50 -17.49 -10.02
CA ARG A 342 4.07 -17.13 -8.69
C ARG A 342 4.78 -18.16 -7.86
N ALA A 343 5.85 -17.74 -7.17
CA ALA A 343 6.52 -18.65 -6.31
C ALA A 343 5.40 -18.89 -5.33
N GLU A 344 4.84 -20.09 -5.37
CA GLU A 344 4.26 -20.66 -4.18
C GLU A 344 5.45 -20.87 -3.24
N VAL A 345 6.01 -19.73 -2.80
CA VAL A 345 6.46 -19.55 -1.45
C VAL A 345 5.31 -20.15 -0.65
N PRO A 346 5.57 -21.16 0.19
CA PRO A 346 4.56 -21.68 1.09
C PRO A 346 4.09 -20.51 1.96
N ALA A 347 3.11 -19.77 1.46
CA ALA A 347 2.50 -18.66 2.13
C ALA A 347 1.52 -19.29 3.10
N CYS A 348 1.40 -18.70 4.27
CA CYS A 348 0.35 -19.09 5.16
C CYS A 348 -0.99 -18.93 4.43
N GLN A 349 -1.64 -20.04 4.09
CA GLN A 349 -3.02 -20.07 3.63
C GLN A 349 -3.87 -19.63 4.82
N GLY A 350 -3.93 -18.33 5.04
CA GLY A 350 -4.61 -17.77 6.19
C GLY A 350 -6.10 -18.00 6.03
N GLY A 351 -6.66 -18.95 6.76
CA GLY A 351 -8.08 -19.12 7.14
C GLY A 351 -9.18 -18.93 6.08
N ARG A 352 -8.85 -18.74 4.80
CA ARG A 352 -9.81 -18.45 3.73
C ARG A 352 -10.31 -19.72 3.04
N ASP A 353 -9.59 -20.82 3.18
CA ASP A 353 -10.01 -22.14 2.73
C ASP A 353 -10.28 -23.03 3.95
N ARG A 354 -11.47 -23.63 4.02
CA ARG A 354 -11.85 -24.55 5.10
C ARG A 354 -10.93 -25.78 5.05
N ARG A 355 -9.98 -25.89 5.99
CA ARG A 355 -9.14 -27.09 6.10
C ARG A 355 -9.96 -28.23 6.73
N PRO A 356 -10.03 -29.41 6.10
CA PRO A 356 -10.70 -30.56 6.72
C PRO A 356 -9.97 -30.95 8.02
N LEU A 357 -10.72 -31.54 8.96
CA LEU A 357 -10.16 -32.03 10.23
C LEU A 357 -9.05 -33.04 9.93
N SER A 358 -7.91 -32.89 10.62
CA SER A 358 -6.83 -33.87 10.53
C SER A 358 -7.28 -35.21 11.16
N PRO A 359 -6.68 -36.34 10.78
CA PRO A 359 -6.95 -37.63 11.43
C PRO A 359 -6.74 -37.60 12.96
N ALA A 360 -5.77 -36.81 13.44
CA ALA A 360 -5.54 -36.62 14.88
C ALA A 360 -6.64 -35.78 15.53
N ALA A 361 -7.15 -34.74 14.86
CA ALA A 361 -8.29 -33.96 15.35
C ALA A 361 -9.60 -34.78 15.33
N LEU A 362 -9.76 -35.70 14.38
CA LEU A 362 -10.88 -36.64 14.33
C LEU A 362 -10.83 -37.64 15.48
N ALA A 363 -9.66 -38.21 15.79
CA ALA A 363 -9.49 -39.11 16.93
C ALA A 363 -9.81 -38.43 18.27
N GLU A 364 -9.38 -37.18 18.45
CA GLU A 364 -9.73 -36.38 19.65
C GLU A 364 -11.23 -36.03 19.69
N ALA A 365 -11.85 -35.75 18.55
CA ALA A 365 -13.30 -35.55 18.45
C ALA A 365 -14.09 -36.83 18.77
N GLU A 366 -13.61 -37.98 18.32
CA GLU A 366 -14.18 -39.30 18.63
C GLU A 366 -14.02 -39.63 20.11
N ALA A 367 -12.86 -39.36 20.73
CA ALA A 367 -12.67 -39.51 22.17
C ALA A 367 -13.60 -38.60 22.99
N LEU A 368 -13.86 -37.38 22.50
CA LEU A 368 -14.85 -36.48 23.11
C LEU A 368 -16.29 -37.01 22.98
N ARG A 369 -16.62 -37.70 21.88
CA ARG A 369 -17.95 -38.31 21.63
C ARG A 369 -18.15 -39.63 22.36
N ALA A 370 -17.09 -40.42 22.54
CA ALA A 370 -17.14 -41.73 23.19
C ALA A 370 -17.44 -41.63 24.70
N GLY A 371 -17.16 -40.47 25.32
CA GLY A 371 -17.33 -40.28 26.77
C GLY A 371 -16.43 -41.23 27.60
N PRO A 372 -16.35 -41.07 28.92
CA PRO A 372 -15.80 -42.15 29.75
C PRO A 372 -16.72 -43.37 29.61
N ALA A 373 -16.12 -44.56 29.45
CA ALA A 373 -16.79 -45.77 29.90
C ALA A 373 -16.84 -45.67 31.43
N ASP A 374 -17.99 -45.21 31.92
CA ASP A 374 -18.65 -45.61 33.18
C ASP A 374 -20.10 -45.11 33.16
#